data_AF-F2S4B7-F1
#
_entry.id   AF-F2S4B7-F1
#
_cell.length_a   1.000
_cell.length_b   1.000
_cell.length_c   1.000
_cell.angle_alpha   90.00
_cell.angle_beta   90.00
_cell.angle_gamma   90.00
#
_symmetry.space_group_name_H-M   'P 1'
#
loop_
_entity.id
_entity.type
_entity.pdbx_description
1 polymer ?
#
loop_
_entity_poly.entity_id
_entity_poly.type
_entity_poly.pdbx_seq_one_letter_code
_entity_poly.pdbx_strand_id
1 'polypeptide(L)'
;MGAGASKPADSEKGGKHVFSSNSPVQFSQVLVESLQSSSETDASRSQSLELHIQARVAEELNRIRERETQTLADIEKRIAASYPSEGPATAKSNISTLASQPLSLESPRVPFAGTEFDRVPATSAPADNSDEAAAINPKMISSGRVAKEIEALRESLASRPTIRKLDPELETAREGVVKCLRDNQKRPLDCWQEVDTFKREVARLEKEWVQKMIS
;
A
#
# COMPACT_ATOMS: atom_id res chain seq x y z
N MET A 1 -27.49 69.15 13.08
CA MET A 1 -27.99 67.77 12.90
C MET A 1 -26.94 67.03 12.08
N GLY A 2 -26.39 65.95 12.65
CA GLY A 2 -25.05 65.43 12.35
C GLY A 2 -24.98 64.48 11.15
N ALA A 3 -23.85 64.58 10.43
CA ALA A 3 -23.40 63.60 9.45
C ALA A 3 -22.67 62.46 10.17
N GLY A 4 -23.07 61.22 9.87
CA GLY A 4 -22.44 60.00 10.40
C GLY A 4 -21.11 59.70 9.71
N ALA A 5 -20.09 59.39 10.51
CA ALA A 5 -18.82 58.86 10.04
C ALA A 5 -18.82 57.33 10.16
N SER A 6 -18.87 56.65 9.02
CA SER A 6 -18.70 55.20 8.90
C SER A 6 -17.23 54.88 8.66
N LYS A 7 -16.62 54.08 9.53
CA LYS A 7 -15.32 53.45 9.28
C LYS A 7 -15.44 51.98 9.68
N PRO A 8 -15.26 51.02 8.77
CA PRO A 8 -14.63 49.76 9.15
C PRO A 8 -13.11 49.94 9.03
N ALA A 9 -12.43 49.58 10.11
CA ALA A 9 -10.99 49.45 10.15
C ALA A 9 -10.60 48.22 9.32
N ASP A 10 -9.69 48.41 8.37
CA ASP A 10 -8.89 47.34 7.81
C ASP A 10 -7.43 47.75 7.81
N SER A 11 -6.58 46.76 8.04
CA SER A 11 -5.12 46.77 7.98
C SER A 11 -4.42 46.99 9.32
N GLU A 12 -4.10 45.90 10.03
CA GLU A 12 -2.78 45.69 10.68
C GLU A 12 -2.57 44.20 11.04
N LYS A 13 -1.85 43.46 10.18
CA LYS A 13 -0.70 42.55 10.48
C LYS A 13 -0.54 41.42 9.44
N GLY A 14 0.59 41.45 8.72
CA GLY A 14 1.11 40.32 7.93
C GLY A 14 0.67 40.30 6.46
N GLY A 15 1.25 41.19 5.66
CA GLY A 15 0.88 41.39 4.25
C GLY A 15 1.09 40.17 3.36
N LYS A 16 -0.01 39.50 3.00
CA LYS A 16 -0.20 38.97 1.65
C LYS A 16 -1.28 39.81 0.99
N HIS A 17 -0.87 40.73 0.12
CA HIS A 17 -1.79 41.51 -0.70
C HIS A 17 -2.42 40.55 -1.70
N VAL A 18 -3.59 39.99 -1.37
CA VAL A 18 -4.36 39.17 -2.30
C VAL A 18 -5.07 40.13 -3.23
N PHE A 19 -4.52 40.32 -4.42
CA PHE A 19 -5.20 41.02 -5.50
C PHE A 19 -6.32 40.11 -6.01
N SER A 20 -7.50 40.23 -5.42
CA SER A 20 -8.74 39.67 -5.97
C SER A 20 -9.22 40.60 -7.09
N SER A 21 -8.90 40.26 -8.33
CA SER A 21 -9.48 40.91 -9.50
C SER A 21 -11.00 40.68 -9.50
N ASN A 22 -11.76 41.71 -9.13
CA ASN A 22 -13.23 41.69 -9.04
C ASN A 22 -13.92 41.72 -10.42
N SER A 23 -13.17 41.52 -11.50
CA SER A 23 -13.70 41.23 -12.83
C SER A 23 -13.99 39.74 -12.94
N PRO A 24 -15.18 39.31 -13.41
CA PRO A 24 -15.44 37.90 -13.66
C PRO A 24 -14.35 37.34 -14.58
N VAL A 25 -13.51 36.46 -14.06
CA VAL A 25 -12.47 35.80 -14.86
C VAL A 25 -13.17 34.78 -15.73
N GLN A 26 -13.66 35.24 -16.89
CA GLN A 26 -14.26 34.40 -17.92
C GLN A 26 -13.12 33.71 -18.65
N PHE A 27 -12.73 32.52 -18.20
CA PHE A 27 -11.87 31.66 -19.00
C PHE A 27 -12.67 31.19 -20.22
N SER A 28 -12.08 31.25 -21.41
CA SER A 28 -12.74 30.69 -22.59
C SER A 28 -12.94 29.19 -22.37
N GLN A 29 -14.11 28.67 -22.73
CA GLN A 29 -14.41 27.24 -22.59
C GLN A 29 -13.36 26.37 -23.29
N VAL A 30 -12.78 26.87 -24.39
CA VAL A 30 -11.71 26.21 -25.13
C VAL A 30 -10.42 26.07 -24.31
N LEU A 31 -10.06 27.08 -23.50
CA LEU A 31 -8.91 26.99 -22.61
C LEU A 31 -9.19 26.05 -21.43
N VAL A 32 -10.41 26.07 -20.89
CA VAL A 32 -10.80 25.15 -19.81
C VAL A 32 -10.78 23.70 -20.30
N GLU A 33 -11.33 23.42 -21.48
CA GLU A 33 -11.30 22.09 -22.12
C GLU A 33 -9.86 21.67 -22.45
N SER A 34 -9.02 22.60 -22.91
CA SER A 34 -7.59 22.33 -23.17
C SER A 34 -6.80 22.06 -21.89
N LEU A 35 -7.12 22.73 -20.78
CA LEU A 35 -6.49 22.47 -19.48
C LEU A 35 -7.02 21.18 -18.84
N GLN A 36 -8.29 20.83 -19.08
CA GLN A 36 -8.89 19.56 -18.66
C GLN A 36 -8.38 18.37 -19.49
N SER A 37 -8.07 18.57 -20.77
CA SER A 37 -7.49 17.55 -21.65
C SER A 37 -5.96 17.51 -21.62
N SER A 38 -5.29 18.56 -21.13
CA SER A 38 -3.83 18.57 -20.95
C SER A 38 -3.41 17.81 -19.70
N SER A 39 -2.97 16.57 -19.92
CA SER A 39 -2.32 15.74 -18.90
C SER A 39 -0.92 16.24 -18.51
N GLU A 40 -0.36 17.25 -19.19
CA GLU A 40 0.99 17.75 -18.90
C GLU A 40 1.10 18.40 -17.51
N THR A 41 0.01 19.04 -17.04
CA THR A 41 -0.04 19.60 -15.68
C THR A 41 -0.13 18.49 -14.63
N ASP A 42 -0.83 17.41 -14.94
CA ASP A 42 -0.94 16.24 -14.06
C ASP A 42 0.39 15.49 -13.98
N ALA A 43 1.09 15.31 -15.10
CA ALA A 43 2.42 14.72 -15.17
C ALA A 43 3.46 15.52 -14.38
N SER A 44 3.43 16.85 -14.48
CA SER A 44 4.33 17.70 -13.70
C SER A 44 4.04 17.63 -12.20
N ARG A 45 2.76 17.57 -11.81
CA ARG A 45 2.33 17.42 -10.42
C ARG A 45 2.69 16.05 -9.85
N SER A 46 2.47 14.98 -10.62
CA SER A 46 2.80 13.61 -10.22
C SER A 46 4.29 13.43 -10.04
N GLN A 47 5.11 13.98 -10.95
CA GLN A 47 6.57 13.97 -10.82
C GLN A 47 7.05 14.72 -9.57
N SER A 48 6.46 15.89 -9.28
CA SER A 48 6.76 16.65 -8.06
C SER A 48 6.44 15.84 -6.79
N LEU A 49 5.28 15.18 -6.77
CA LEU A 49 4.88 14.33 -5.65
C LEU A 49 5.79 13.12 -5.50
N GLU A 50 6.17 12.49 -6.61
CA GLU A 50 7.07 11.35 -6.61
C GLU A 50 8.46 11.70 -6.07
N LEU A 51 9.03 12.83 -6.49
CA LEU A 51 10.30 13.31 -5.95
C LEU A 51 10.22 13.59 -4.44
N HIS A 52 9.12 14.17 -3.97
CA HIS A 52 8.90 14.39 -2.54
C HIS A 52 8.77 13.07 -1.75
N ILE A 53 8.08 12.07 -2.31
CA ILE A 53 7.99 10.73 -1.71
C ILE A 53 9.38 10.09 -1.64
N GLN A 54 10.16 10.14 -2.73
CA GLN A 54 11.53 9.61 -2.76
C GLN A 54 12.41 10.26 -1.70
N ALA A 55 12.31 11.58 -1.54
CA ALA A 55 13.06 12.32 -0.52
C ALA A 55 12.71 11.84 0.91
N ARG A 56 11.42 11.70 1.22
CA ARG A 56 10.96 11.21 2.54
C ARG A 56 11.40 9.77 2.79
N VAL A 57 11.28 8.90 1.79
CA VAL A 57 11.72 7.50 1.92
C VAL A 57 13.23 7.45 2.16
N ALA A 58 14.02 8.25 1.46
CA ALA A 58 15.46 8.31 1.66
C ALA A 58 15.84 8.80 3.07
N GLU A 59 15.13 9.82 3.59
CA GLU A 59 15.30 10.30 4.96
C GLU A 59 14.99 9.21 5.99
N GLU A 60 13.87 8.51 5.85
CA GLU A 60 13.50 7.42 6.76
C GLU A 60 14.47 6.23 6.68
N LEU A 61 14.98 5.90 5.48
CA LEU A 61 16.01 4.87 5.32
C LEU A 61 17.31 5.25 6.03
N ASN A 62 17.74 6.52 5.92
CA ASN A 62 18.92 6.99 6.64
C ASN A 62 18.72 6.93 8.15
N ARG A 63 17.54 7.34 8.64
CA ARG A 63 17.18 7.25 10.05
C ARG A 63 17.20 5.81 10.57
N ILE A 64 16.74 4.84 9.77
CA ILE A 64 16.81 3.41 10.13
C ILE A 64 18.27 2.95 10.18
N ARG A 65 19.09 3.29 9.17
CA ARG A 65 20.52 2.93 9.14
C ARG A 65 21.29 3.47 10.34
N GLU A 66 21.04 4.71 10.75
CA GLU A 66 21.68 5.29 11.93
C GLU A 66 21.36 4.49 13.19
N ARG A 67 20.08 4.11 13.38
CA ARG A 67 19.68 3.26 14.51
C ARG A 67 20.35 1.89 14.44
N GLU A 68 20.40 1.27 13.27
CA GLU A 68 21.06 -0.02 13.07
C GLU A 68 22.55 0.08 13.43
N THR A 69 23.27 1.09 12.93
CA THR A 69 24.69 1.28 13.24
C THR A 69 24.94 1.54 14.73
N GLN A 70 24.08 2.31 15.40
CA GLN A 70 24.16 2.50 16.86
C GLN A 70 23.97 1.18 17.60
N THR A 71 22.96 0.39 17.23
CA THR A 71 22.72 -0.92 17.87
C THR A 71 23.88 -1.88 17.63
N LEU A 72 24.48 -1.88 16.43
CA LEU A 72 25.66 -2.69 16.14
C LEU A 72 26.86 -2.26 16.99
N ALA A 73 27.11 -0.95 17.12
CA ALA A 73 28.19 -0.43 17.96
C ALA A 73 27.99 -0.78 19.44
N ASP A 74 26.74 -0.70 19.94
CA ASP A 74 26.40 -1.10 21.30
C ASP A 74 26.61 -2.60 21.54
N ILE A 75 26.22 -3.43 20.56
CA ILE A 75 26.45 -4.88 20.60
C ILE A 75 27.95 -5.17 20.57
N GLU A 76 28.71 -4.54 19.69
CA GLU A 76 30.17 -4.68 19.60
C GLU A 76 30.83 -4.32 20.95
N LYS A 77 30.43 -3.19 21.54
CA LYS A 77 30.91 -2.77 22.86
C LYS A 77 30.56 -3.78 23.95
N ARG A 78 29.35 -4.36 23.93
CA ARG A 78 28.93 -5.41 24.86
C ARG A 78 29.73 -6.69 24.69
N ILE A 79 30.01 -7.09 23.45
CA ILE A 79 30.83 -8.26 23.14
C ILE A 79 32.27 -8.04 23.63
N ALA A 80 32.88 -6.90 23.31
CA ALA A 80 34.22 -6.53 23.75
C ALA A 80 34.32 -6.43 25.28
N ALA A 81 33.30 -5.91 25.95
CA ALA A 81 33.25 -5.87 27.42
C ALA A 81 33.05 -7.24 28.06
N SER A 82 32.32 -8.17 27.41
CA SER A 82 32.13 -9.53 27.90
C SER A 82 33.34 -10.45 27.71
N TYR A 83 34.24 -10.12 26.77
CA TYR A 83 35.47 -10.86 26.50
C TYR A 83 36.69 -9.93 26.41
N PRO A 84 37.18 -9.38 27.54
CA PRO A 84 38.49 -8.77 27.55
C PRO A 84 39.54 -9.86 27.25
N SER A 85 40.28 -9.69 26.15
CA SER A 85 41.31 -10.63 25.73
C SER A 85 42.47 -10.68 26.74
N GLU A 86 42.57 -11.81 27.45
CA GLU A 86 43.87 -12.41 27.76
C GLU A 86 44.15 -13.47 26.68
N GLY A 87 45.30 -13.36 25.99
CA GLY A 87 45.75 -14.35 25.00
C GLY A 87 46.53 -15.51 25.65
N PRO A 88 47.28 -16.31 24.86
CA PRO A 88 46.88 -17.19 23.77
C PRO A 88 46.96 -18.67 24.22
N ALA A 89 46.04 -19.53 23.75
CA ALA A 89 46.18 -20.98 23.95
C ALA A 89 45.75 -21.76 22.69
N THR A 90 46.77 -22.17 21.96
CA THR A 90 46.86 -23.35 21.08
C THR A 90 45.62 -24.23 20.94
N ALA A 91 44.98 -24.19 19.77
CA ALA A 91 44.15 -25.28 19.27
C ALA A 91 44.33 -25.44 17.76
N LYS A 92 45.35 -26.24 17.43
CA LYS A 92 45.49 -27.14 16.27
C LYS A 92 44.80 -26.70 14.96
N SER A 93 45.67 -26.25 14.06
CA SER A 93 45.50 -26.18 12.61
C SER A 93 44.96 -27.47 11.99
N ASN A 94 43.82 -27.37 11.30
CA ASN A 94 43.52 -28.19 10.13
C ASN A 94 43.28 -27.22 8.95
N ILE A 95 44.37 -26.64 8.46
CA ILE A 95 44.41 -25.86 7.22
C ILE A 95 44.93 -26.78 6.12
N SER A 96 43.98 -27.26 5.33
CA SER A 96 44.05 -27.58 3.90
C SER A 96 42.66 -28.16 3.63
N THR A 97 41.70 -27.45 3.04
CA THR A 97 41.63 -27.24 1.59
C THR A 97 40.46 -26.30 1.29
N LEU A 98 40.58 -24.98 1.46
CA LEU A 98 39.66 -24.01 0.81
C LEU A 98 40.20 -22.57 0.85
N ALA A 99 41.46 -22.38 0.49
CA ALA A 99 42.05 -21.06 0.34
C ALA A 99 42.16 -20.72 -1.15
N SER A 100 41.03 -20.45 -1.81
CA SER A 100 40.94 -19.74 -3.11
C SER A 100 39.48 -19.50 -3.53
N GLN A 101 38.63 -18.91 -2.68
CA GLN A 101 37.40 -18.27 -3.17
C GLN A 101 37.13 -16.98 -2.37
N PRO A 102 37.21 -15.78 -2.98
CA PRO A 102 36.75 -14.56 -2.36
C PRO A 102 35.22 -14.56 -2.34
N LEU A 103 34.63 -14.85 -1.17
CA LEU A 103 33.19 -14.69 -0.95
C LEU A 103 32.90 -13.19 -0.79
N SER A 104 32.64 -12.52 -1.90
CA SER A 104 32.00 -11.20 -1.92
C SER A 104 30.61 -11.34 -1.30
N LEU A 105 30.49 -10.95 -0.03
CA LEU A 105 29.24 -10.89 0.70
C LEU A 105 28.50 -9.58 0.35
N GLU A 106 28.12 -9.43 -0.92
CA GLU A 106 27.26 -8.35 -1.39
C GLU A 106 26.49 -8.85 -2.62
N SER A 107 25.38 -9.56 -2.38
CA SER A 107 24.33 -9.78 -3.39
C SER A 107 23.06 -10.38 -2.76
N PRO A 108 22.11 -9.55 -2.29
CA PRO A 108 20.72 -9.97 -2.20
C PRO A 108 20.08 -9.86 -3.60
N ARG A 109 20.25 -10.88 -4.44
CA ARG A 109 19.43 -11.03 -5.64
C ARG A 109 18.31 -12.02 -5.36
N VAL A 110 17.14 -11.46 -5.03
CA VAL A 110 15.86 -12.15 -5.16
C VAL A 110 15.66 -12.63 -6.60
N PRO A 111 14.98 -13.77 -6.77
CA PRO A 111 13.87 -13.78 -7.72
C PRO A 111 12.60 -14.27 -7.02
N PHE A 112 11.65 -13.35 -6.90
CA PHE A 112 10.23 -13.64 -6.81
C PHE A 112 9.85 -14.56 -7.98
N ALA A 113 9.48 -15.79 -7.66
CA ALA A 113 8.81 -16.68 -8.60
C ALA A 113 7.37 -16.19 -8.83
N GLY A 114 6.93 -16.19 -10.10
CA GLY A 114 5.52 -16.06 -10.46
C GLY A 114 5.17 -14.98 -11.48
N THR A 115 5.77 -15.01 -12.66
CA THR A 115 5.13 -14.49 -13.90
C THR A 115 5.48 -15.37 -15.08
N GLU A 116 4.90 -16.57 -15.14
CA GLU A 116 4.81 -17.32 -16.41
C GLU A 116 3.58 -16.84 -17.18
N PHE A 117 3.81 -15.84 -18.05
CA PHE A 117 2.92 -15.51 -19.15
C PHE A 117 3.34 -16.30 -20.39
N ASP A 118 2.34 -16.84 -21.08
CA ASP A 118 2.36 -17.70 -22.25
C ASP A 118 3.47 -17.44 -23.29
N ARG A 119 4.11 -18.53 -23.73
CA ARG A 119 4.73 -18.59 -25.06
C ARG A 119 4.45 -19.93 -25.73
N VAL A 120 3.53 -19.91 -26.70
CA VAL A 120 3.36 -20.95 -27.72
C VAL A 120 4.46 -20.76 -28.78
N PRO A 121 5.09 -21.84 -29.28
CA PRO A 121 4.89 -22.21 -30.68
C PRO A 121 4.77 -23.73 -30.92
N ALA A 122 3.91 -24.08 -31.86
CA ALA A 122 3.81 -25.39 -32.49
C ALA A 122 5.01 -25.66 -33.41
N THR A 123 5.51 -26.91 -33.47
CA THR A 123 5.43 -27.84 -34.63
C THR A 123 6.41 -29.03 -34.51
N SER A 124 5.94 -30.20 -34.97
CA SER A 124 6.62 -31.43 -35.42
C SER A 124 7.34 -32.36 -34.42
N ALA A 125 6.74 -33.54 -34.23
CA ALA A 125 7.30 -34.80 -33.71
C ALA A 125 8.18 -35.53 -34.75
N PRO A 126 8.67 -36.78 -34.53
CA PRO A 126 9.16 -37.46 -33.30
C PRO A 126 10.55 -38.11 -33.51
N ALA A 127 11.30 -38.38 -32.44
CA ALA A 127 12.12 -39.60 -32.31
C ALA A 127 12.60 -39.78 -30.87
N ASP A 128 12.45 -41.01 -30.40
CA ASP A 128 12.69 -41.52 -29.06
C ASP A 128 14.11 -41.26 -28.53
N ASN A 129 14.20 -40.93 -27.24
CA ASN A 129 15.13 -41.58 -26.32
C ASN A 129 14.60 -41.45 -24.89
N SER A 130 14.27 -42.61 -24.34
CA SER A 130 13.97 -42.88 -22.94
C SER A 130 15.15 -42.51 -22.05
N ASP A 131 14.94 -41.62 -21.08
CA ASP A 131 14.93 -41.97 -19.66
C ASP A 131 14.81 -40.71 -18.76
N GLU A 132 14.12 -40.88 -17.63
CA GLU A 132 14.00 -39.97 -16.48
C GLU A 132 12.94 -38.85 -16.50
N ALA A 133 11.68 -39.25 -16.71
CA ALA A 133 10.52 -38.55 -16.18
C ALA A 133 10.10 -39.19 -14.85
N ALA A 134 10.55 -38.63 -13.73
CA ALA A 134 10.03 -38.95 -12.41
C ALA A 134 8.55 -38.55 -12.34
N ALA A 135 7.69 -39.57 -12.45
CA ALA A 135 6.24 -39.48 -12.43
C ALA A 135 5.71 -38.90 -11.11
N ILE A 136 5.19 -37.67 -11.13
CA ILE A 136 4.26 -37.20 -10.09
C ILE A 136 2.91 -37.86 -10.37
N ASN A 137 2.63 -38.97 -9.68
CA ASN A 137 1.38 -39.70 -9.76
C ASN A 137 0.22 -38.87 -9.17
N PRO A 138 -0.85 -38.55 -9.94
CA PRO A 138 -2.03 -37.83 -9.42
C PRO A 138 -2.83 -38.63 -8.38
N LYS A 139 -2.52 -39.93 -8.22
CA LYS A 139 -3.10 -40.81 -7.19
C LYS A 139 -2.57 -40.57 -5.77
N MET A 140 -1.51 -39.78 -5.61
CA MET A 140 -0.92 -39.46 -4.29
C MET A 140 -1.52 -38.21 -3.61
N ILE A 141 -2.50 -37.56 -4.24
CA ILE A 141 -3.38 -36.59 -3.58
C ILE A 141 -4.70 -37.32 -3.35
N SER A 142 -4.77 -38.09 -2.27
CA SER A 142 -5.99 -38.83 -1.91
C SER A 142 -7.11 -37.83 -1.60
N SER A 143 -8.34 -38.14 -2.04
CA SER A 143 -9.53 -37.35 -1.72
C SER A 143 -9.68 -37.09 -0.21
N GLY A 144 -9.23 -38.04 0.62
CA GLY A 144 -9.19 -37.92 2.07
C GLY A 144 -8.19 -36.87 2.58
N ARG A 145 -7.03 -36.68 1.91
CA ARG A 145 -6.09 -35.61 2.25
C ARG A 145 -6.68 -34.24 1.93
N VAL A 146 -7.32 -34.10 0.75
CA VAL A 146 -7.99 -32.86 0.36
C VAL A 146 -9.15 -32.52 1.29
N ALA A 147 -9.96 -33.51 1.68
CA ALA A 147 -11.04 -33.31 2.65
C ALA A 147 -10.50 -32.81 4.01
N LYS A 148 -9.41 -33.43 4.49
CA LYS A 148 -8.76 -33.03 5.75
C LYS A 148 -8.15 -31.63 5.67
N GLU A 149 -7.53 -31.27 4.54
CA GLU A 149 -6.99 -29.92 4.31
C GLU A 149 -8.12 -28.88 4.20
N ILE A 150 -9.26 -29.21 3.58
CA ILE A 150 -10.45 -28.33 3.52
C ILE A 150 -11.03 -28.09 4.92
N GLU A 151 -11.13 -29.12 5.75
CA GLU A 151 -11.61 -28.97 7.14
C GLU A 151 -10.65 -28.10 7.97
N ALA A 152 -9.35 -28.33 7.88
CA ALA A 152 -8.34 -27.51 8.55
C ALA A 152 -8.35 -26.05 8.07
N LEU A 153 -8.55 -25.81 6.77
CA LEU A 153 -8.70 -24.47 6.21
C LEU A 153 -9.99 -23.79 6.68
N ARG A 154 -11.10 -24.52 6.79
CA ARG A 154 -12.36 -23.98 7.32
C ARG A 154 -12.23 -23.57 8.79
N GLU A 155 -11.55 -24.37 9.60
CA GLU A 155 -11.27 -24.05 11.01
C GLU A 155 -10.33 -22.83 11.13
N SER A 156 -9.30 -22.76 10.29
CA SER A 156 -8.42 -21.59 10.20
C SER A 156 -9.17 -20.32 9.76
N LEU A 157 -10.08 -20.43 8.79
CA LEU A 157 -10.94 -19.32 8.36
C LEU A 157 -11.97 -18.91 9.41
N ALA A 158 -12.44 -19.84 10.24
CA ALA A 158 -13.36 -19.57 11.34
C ALA A 158 -12.66 -18.92 12.55
N SER A 159 -11.40 -19.29 12.81
CA SER A 159 -10.58 -18.68 13.88
C SER A 159 -10.04 -17.30 13.49
N ARG A 160 -9.96 -16.99 12.20
CA ARG A 160 -9.67 -15.64 11.74
C ARG A 160 -10.83 -14.71 12.11
N PRO A 161 -10.58 -13.59 12.82
CA PRO A 161 -11.63 -12.62 13.06
C PRO A 161 -12.11 -12.11 11.71
N THR A 162 -13.36 -12.45 11.38
CA THR A 162 -14.01 -11.93 10.19
C THR A 162 -13.97 -10.41 10.29
N ILE A 163 -13.59 -9.74 9.19
CA ILE A 163 -13.69 -8.28 9.06
C ILE A 163 -14.99 -7.85 9.72
N ARG A 164 -14.89 -6.93 10.68
CA ARG A 164 -15.99 -6.53 11.59
C ARG A 164 -17.29 -6.51 10.80
N LYS A 165 -18.25 -7.34 11.24
CA LYS A 165 -19.59 -7.31 10.68
C LYS A 165 -20.03 -5.84 10.66
N LEU A 166 -20.36 -5.36 9.48
CA LEU A 166 -20.84 -3.99 9.32
C LEU A 166 -22.10 -3.85 10.16
N ASP A 167 -22.36 -2.64 10.63
CA ASP A 167 -23.53 -2.37 11.43
C ASP A 167 -24.80 -2.73 10.60
N PRO A 168 -25.76 -3.50 11.14
CA PRO A 168 -26.90 -4.01 10.38
C PRO A 168 -27.79 -2.89 9.81
N GLU A 169 -27.77 -1.71 10.43
CA GLU A 169 -28.47 -0.51 9.96
C GLU A 169 -27.87 0.00 8.64
N LEU A 170 -26.54 0.01 8.52
CA LEU A 170 -25.84 0.37 7.30
C LEU A 170 -26.08 -0.67 6.19
N GLU A 171 -26.09 -1.96 6.52
CA GLU A 171 -26.38 -3.02 5.55
C GLU A 171 -27.79 -2.88 4.98
N THR A 172 -28.78 -2.59 5.82
CA THR A 172 -30.16 -2.32 5.40
C THR A 172 -30.25 -1.08 4.51
N ALA A 173 -29.57 0.01 4.88
CA ALA A 173 -29.54 1.23 4.06
C ALA A 173 -28.88 1.01 2.70
N ARG A 174 -27.79 0.22 2.66
CA ARG A 174 -27.10 -0.19 1.42
C ARG A 174 -28.03 -1.01 0.53
N GLU A 175 -28.73 -1.98 1.10
CA GLU A 175 -29.70 -2.80 0.35
C GLU A 175 -30.84 -1.95 -0.23
N GLY A 176 -31.32 -0.94 0.51
CA GLY A 176 -32.30 0.03 0.02
C GLY A 176 -31.83 0.78 -1.23
N VAL A 177 -30.59 1.30 -1.23
CA VAL A 177 -30.00 1.96 -2.40
C VAL A 177 -29.88 0.99 -3.58
N VAL A 178 -29.35 -0.21 -3.33
CA VAL A 178 -29.17 -1.23 -4.37
C VAL A 178 -30.50 -1.65 -4.97
N LYS A 179 -31.55 -1.78 -4.14
CA LYS A 179 -32.89 -2.12 -4.58
C LYS A 179 -33.47 -1.02 -5.47
N CYS A 180 -33.43 0.24 -5.01
CA CYS A 180 -33.94 1.36 -5.80
C CYS A 180 -33.21 1.50 -7.14
N LEU A 181 -31.88 1.37 -7.15
CA LEU A 181 -31.10 1.46 -8.39
C LEU A 181 -31.34 0.27 -9.34
N ARG A 182 -31.63 -0.91 -8.80
CA ARG A 182 -32.00 -2.09 -9.61
C ARG A 182 -33.37 -1.93 -10.25
N ASP A 183 -34.31 -1.30 -9.54
CA ASP A 183 -35.65 -1.01 -10.04
C ASP A 183 -35.63 0.17 -11.03
N ASN A 184 -34.72 1.14 -10.86
CA ASN A 184 -34.61 2.37 -11.66
C ASN A 184 -33.29 2.48 -12.44
N GLN A 185 -32.95 1.46 -13.23
CA GLN A 185 -31.66 1.37 -13.94
C GLN A 185 -31.39 2.52 -14.94
N LYS A 186 -32.45 3.12 -15.50
CA LYS A 186 -32.36 4.25 -16.44
C LYS A 186 -32.54 5.62 -15.76
N ARG A 187 -32.91 5.64 -14.48
CA ARG A 187 -33.23 6.86 -13.71
C ARG A 187 -32.59 6.79 -12.31
N PRO A 188 -31.26 6.78 -12.22
CA PRO A 188 -30.58 6.70 -10.91
C PRO A 188 -30.83 7.92 -10.00
N LEU A 189 -31.26 9.06 -10.57
CA LEU A 189 -31.57 10.28 -9.82
C LEU A 189 -32.84 10.19 -8.97
N ASP A 190 -33.73 9.24 -9.25
CA ASP A 190 -34.97 9.05 -8.48
C ASP A 190 -34.68 8.43 -7.10
N CYS A 191 -33.52 7.76 -6.93
CA CYS A 191 -33.10 7.06 -5.71
C CYS A 191 -32.32 7.94 -4.71
N TRP A 192 -32.52 9.25 -4.76
CA TRP A 192 -31.73 10.20 -3.96
C TRP A 192 -32.00 10.08 -2.45
N GLN A 193 -33.22 9.70 -2.06
CA GLN A 193 -33.62 9.58 -0.64
C GLN A 193 -32.95 8.38 0.03
N GLU A 194 -32.82 7.26 -0.67
CA GLU A 194 -32.11 6.06 -0.22
C GLU A 194 -30.62 6.35 -0.08
N VAL A 195 -30.05 7.07 -1.06
CA VAL A 195 -28.64 7.48 -1.02
C VAL A 195 -28.38 8.43 0.14
N ASP A 196 -29.28 9.39 0.41
CA ASP A 196 -29.16 10.31 1.53
C ASP A 196 -29.26 9.59 2.89
N THR A 197 -30.13 8.58 2.98
CA THR A 197 -30.23 7.71 4.17
C THR A 197 -28.95 6.91 4.39
N PHE A 198 -28.40 6.31 3.33
CA PHE A 198 -27.11 5.61 3.41
C PHE A 198 -25.97 6.55 3.84
N LYS A 199 -25.93 7.77 3.31
CA LYS A 199 -24.93 8.78 3.70
C LYS A 199 -25.02 9.16 5.17
N ARG A 200 -26.22 9.27 5.74
CA ARG A 200 -26.40 9.51 7.18
C ARG A 200 -25.79 8.39 8.03
N GLU A 201 -26.05 7.14 7.67
CA GLU A 201 -25.51 5.99 8.42
C GLU A 201 -23.98 5.89 8.31
N VAL A 202 -23.43 6.14 7.11
CA VAL A 202 -21.98 6.22 6.93
C VAL A 202 -21.39 7.33 7.81
N ALA A 203 -21.99 8.53 7.79
CA ALA A 203 -21.50 9.65 8.60
C ALA A 203 -21.58 9.39 10.11
N ARG A 204 -22.54 8.60 10.58
CA ARG A 204 -22.61 8.16 11.98
C ARG A 204 -21.43 7.26 12.33
N LEU A 205 -21.18 6.23 11.52
CA LEU A 205 -20.08 5.28 11.75
C LEU A 205 -18.70 5.94 11.58
N GLU A 206 -18.56 6.88 10.66
CA GLU A 206 -17.34 7.68 10.50
C GLU A 206 -17.08 8.51 11.76
N LYS A 207 -18.09 9.18 12.34
CA LYS A 207 -17.93 9.93 13.59
C LYS A 207 -17.50 9.03 14.75
N GLU A 208 -18.14 7.87 14.92
CA GLU A 208 -17.78 6.90 15.96
C GLU A 208 -16.35 6.37 15.77
N TRP A 209 -15.95 6.11 14.53
CA TRP A 209 -14.59 5.69 14.20
C TRP A 209 -13.56 6.78 14.48
N VAL A 210 -13.84 8.02 14.08
CA VAL A 210 -12.98 9.18 14.36
C VAL A 210 -12.85 9.40 15.87
N GLN A 211 -13.95 9.33 16.63
CA GLN A 211 -13.91 9.45 18.09
C GLN A 211 -13.07 8.34 18.73
N LYS A 212 -13.18 7.11 18.24
CA LYS A 212 -12.36 5.97 18.71
C LYS A 212 -10.88 6.10 18.33
N MET A 213 -10.57 6.75 17.22
CA MET A 213 -9.19 6.97 16.76
C MET A 213 -8.50 8.14 17.46
N ILE A 214 -9.27 9.13 17.92
CA ILE A 214 -8.77 10.30 18.64
C ILE A 214 -8.64 10.04 20.15
N SER A 215 -9.47 9.16 20.71
CA SER A 215 -9.41 8.72 22.12
C SER A 215 -8.35 7.65 22.36
#